data_AF-A0A3N5HXC5-F1
#
_entry.id   AF-A0A3N5HXC5-F1
#
_cell.length_a   1.000
_cell.length_b   1.000
_cell.length_c   1.000
_cell.angle_alpha   90.00
_cell.angle_beta   90.00
_cell.angle_gamma   90.00
#
_symmetry.space_group_name_H-M   'P 1'
#
loop_
_entity.id
_entity.type
_entity.pdbx_description
1 polymer ?
#
loop_
_entity_poly.entity_id
_entity_poly.type
_entity_poly.pdbx_seq_one_letter_code
_entity_poly.pdbx_strand_id
1 'polypeptide(L)'
;MTGNRMNEPTASVPEQSQTIVDPGDQPLSPDEEIADIEKVLAVEPDDFQARCRLGELYFSKGRMDDALVEVKKAIEMAEGLRAEMNRSLAMYYSNLGTIYATKAMTDEAEAEFKHALDVFPHD
;
A
#
# COMPACT_ATOMS: atom_id res chain seq x y z
N MET A 1 -79.24 2.06 -19.65
CA MET A 1 -78.47 3.07 -20.41
C MET A 1 -77.85 4.03 -19.41
N THR A 2 -76.63 4.50 -19.71
CA THR A 2 -75.65 5.22 -18.87
C THR A 2 -74.95 4.31 -17.85
N GLY A 3 -73.63 4.31 -17.70
CA GLY A 3 -72.54 4.94 -18.43
C GLY A 3 -71.25 4.26 -17.99
N ASN A 4 -70.41 3.93 -18.97
CA ASN A 4 -69.11 3.30 -18.80
C ASN A 4 -68.16 4.31 -18.11
N ARG A 5 -67.58 3.98 -16.95
CA ARG A 5 -66.37 4.64 -16.43
C ARG A 5 -65.31 3.57 -16.26
N MET A 6 -64.42 3.52 -17.24
CA MET A 6 -63.20 2.73 -17.21
C MET A 6 -62.35 3.21 -16.04
N ASN A 7 -62.15 2.33 -15.06
CA ASN A 7 -61.13 2.48 -14.05
C ASN A 7 -60.00 1.55 -14.47
N GLU A 8 -59.03 2.09 -15.21
CA GLU A 8 -57.78 1.40 -15.51
C GLU A 8 -57.05 1.13 -14.19
N PRO A 9 -56.64 -0.10 -13.88
CA PRO A 9 -55.71 -0.32 -12.79
C PRO A 9 -54.34 0.18 -13.26
N THR A 10 -53.87 1.28 -12.67
CA THR A 10 -52.48 1.72 -12.78
C THR A 10 -51.59 0.64 -12.17
N ALA A 11 -51.11 -0.28 -13.01
CA ALA A 11 -50.02 -1.16 -12.66
C ALA A 11 -48.80 -0.28 -12.38
N SER A 12 -48.48 -0.11 -11.10
CA SER A 12 -47.18 0.41 -10.68
C SER A 12 -46.13 -0.56 -11.19
N VAL A 13 -45.44 -0.17 -12.24
CA VAL A 13 -44.21 -0.83 -12.67
C VAL A 13 -43.26 -0.77 -11.48
N PRO A 14 -42.68 -1.89 -11.01
CA PRO A 14 -41.63 -1.81 -10.00
C PRO A 14 -40.48 -1.03 -10.63
N GLU A 15 -40.20 0.13 -10.08
CA GLU A 15 -39.04 0.94 -10.41
C GLU A 15 -37.82 0.07 -10.09
N GLN A 16 -37.32 -0.63 -11.11
CA GLN A 16 -35.98 -1.17 -11.07
C GLN A 16 -35.09 0.05 -10.99
N SER A 17 -34.72 0.42 -9.76
CA SER A 17 -33.67 1.38 -9.50
C SER A 17 -32.41 0.77 -10.10
N GLN A 18 -32.22 1.03 -11.40
CA GLN A 18 -30.95 0.87 -12.05
C GLN A 18 -30.06 1.88 -11.34
N THR A 19 -29.28 1.40 -10.38
CA THR A 19 -28.06 2.07 -10.00
C THR A 19 -27.27 2.22 -11.29
N ILE A 20 -27.32 3.41 -11.87
CA ILE A 20 -26.42 3.84 -12.92
C ILE A 20 -25.07 3.93 -12.21
N VAL A 21 -24.36 2.80 -12.15
CA VAL A 21 -22.95 2.80 -11.79
C VAL A 21 -22.27 3.47 -12.97
N ASP A 22 -21.62 4.61 -12.72
CA ASP A 22 -20.84 5.31 -13.72
C ASP A 22 -19.84 4.30 -14.33
N PRO A 23 -19.77 4.14 -15.66
CA PRO A 23 -18.84 3.18 -16.28
C PRO A 23 -17.37 3.45 -15.94
N GLY A 24 -17.04 4.62 -15.37
CA GLY A 24 -15.71 4.93 -14.83
C GLY A 24 -15.43 4.46 -13.41
N ASP A 25 -16.42 3.90 -12.69
CA ASP A 25 -16.33 3.56 -11.26
C ASP A 25 -16.45 2.05 -11.00
N GLN A 26 -16.34 1.24 -12.07
CA GLN A 26 -16.32 -0.20 -11.96
C GLN A 26 -14.90 -0.66 -11.55
N PRO A 27 -14.74 -1.46 -10.47
CA PRO A 27 -13.43 -1.97 -10.09
C PRO A 27 -12.80 -2.70 -11.27
N LEU A 28 -11.52 -2.42 -11.56
CA LEU A 28 -10.76 -3.12 -12.58
C LEU A 28 -10.92 -4.63 -12.39
N SER A 29 -11.02 -5.37 -13.49
CA SER A 29 -10.88 -6.82 -13.39
C SER A 29 -9.47 -7.16 -12.87
N PRO A 30 -9.28 -8.28 -12.16
CA PRO A 30 -7.96 -8.65 -11.66
C PRO A 30 -6.88 -8.69 -12.74
N ASP A 31 -7.23 -9.00 -13.98
CA ASP A 31 -6.30 -9.00 -15.11
C ASP A 31 -5.89 -7.61 -15.58
N GLU A 32 -6.82 -6.66 -15.60
CA GLU A 32 -6.52 -5.26 -15.92
C GLU A 32 -5.66 -4.64 -14.81
N GLU A 33 -5.96 -4.93 -13.54
CA GLU A 33 -5.18 -4.45 -12.41
C GLU A 33 -3.74 -5.02 -12.42
N ILE A 34 -3.58 -6.31 -12.73
CA ILE A 34 -2.27 -6.93 -12.94
C ILE A 34 -1.50 -6.19 -14.05
N ALA A 35 -2.12 -5.95 -15.21
CA ALA A 35 -1.46 -5.30 -16.34
C ALA A 35 -1.04 -3.85 -16.02
N ASP A 36 -1.81 -3.12 -15.22
CA ASP A 36 -1.46 -1.77 -14.80
C ASP A 36 -0.33 -1.76 -13.76
N ILE A 37 -0.34 -2.69 -12.81
CA ILE A 37 0.76 -2.86 -11.85
C ILE A 37 2.06 -3.27 -12.55
N GLU A 38 2.00 -4.14 -13.56
CA GLU A 38 3.16 -4.51 -14.37
C GLU A 38 3.77 -3.30 -15.09
N LYS A 39 2.95 -2.32 -15.54
CA LYS A 39 3.46 -1.05 -16.08
C LYS A 39 4.13 -0.19 -15.01
N VAL A 40 3.58 -0.13 -13.80
CA VAL A 40 4.21 0.57 -12.66
C VAL A 40 5.59 -0.03 -12.40
N LEU A 41 5.67 -1.35 -12.28
CA LEU A 41 6.93 -2.06 -12.01
C LEU A 41 7.94 -1.97 -13.18
N ALA A 42 7.49 -1.68 -14.40
CA ALA A 42 8.38 -1.40 -15.52
C ALA A 42 9.09 -0.04 -15.40
N VAL A 43 8.47 0.92 -14.68
CA VAL A 43 9.04 2.25 -14.42
C VAL A 43 9.77 2.28 -13.07
N GLU A 44 9.16 1.68 -12.05
CA GLU A 44 9.63 1.63 -10.68
C GLU A 44 9.84 0.17 -10.26
N PRO A 45 10.94 -0.45 -10.70
CA PRO A 45 11.19 -1.85 -10.45
C PRO A 45 11.53 -2.13 -9.00
N ASP A 46 11.50 -1.18 -8.07
CA ASP A 46 11.75 -1.39 -6.64
C ASP A 46 10.53 -1.05 -5.77
N ASP A 47 9.38 -0.74 -6.40
CA ASP A 47 8.13 -0.50 -5.68
C ASP A 47 7.64 -1.80 -5.01
N PHE A 48 7.84 -1.89 -3.69
CA PHE A 48 7.46 -3.05 -2.91
C PHE A 48 5.95 -3.13 -2.69
N GLN A 49 5.23 -2.01 -2.68
CA GLN A 49 3.77 -1.98 -2.56
C GLN A 49 3.11 -2.56 -3.82
N ALA A 50 3.57 -2.13 -5.00
CA ALA A 50 3.12 -2.66 -6.28
C ALA A 50 3.35 -4.17 -6.38
N ARG A 51 4.52 -4.66 -5.95
CA ARG A 51 4.78 -6.11 -5.89
C ARG A 51 3.90 -6.86 -4.91
N CYS A 52 3.68 -6.30 -3.72
CA CYS A 52 2.78 -6.91 -2.73
C CYS A 52 1.37 -7.05 -3.32
N ARG A 53 0.88 -6.00 -3.98
CA ARG A 53 -0.42 -6.00 -4.65
C ARG A 53 -0.49 -7.02 -5.79
N LEU A 54 0.55 -7.11 -6.60
CA LEU A 54 0.65 -8.13 -7.66
C LEU A 54 0.59 -9.56 -7.08
N GLY A 55 1.27 -9.78 -5.96
CA GLY A 55 1.23 -11.03 -5.21
C GLY A 55 -0.17 -11.38 -4.69
N GLU A 56 -0.89 -10.41 -4.10
CA GLU A 56 -2.29 -10.58 -3.67
C GLU A 56 -3.21 -10.96 -4.83
N LEU A 57 -3.05 -10.31 -5.99
CA LEU A 57 -3.84 -10.59 -7.18
C LEU A 57 -3.55 -11.99 -7.72
N TYR A 58 -2.28 -12.38 -7.84
CA TYR A 58 -1.91 -13.74 -8.23
C TYR A 58 -2.45 -14.80 -7.25
N PHE A 59 -2.39 -14.53 -5.94
CA PHE A 59 -2.96 -15.40 -4.93
C PHE A 59 -4.47 -15.57 -5.11
N SER A 60 -5.20 -14.47 -5.34
CA SER A 60 -6.65 -14.50 -5.57
C SER A 60 -7.05 -15.33 -6.80
N LYS A 61 -6.15 -15.41 -7.79
CA LYS A 61 -6.31 -16.20 -9.01
C LYS A 61 -5.81 -17.65 -8.90
N GLY A 62 -5.32 -18.07 -7.72
CA GLY A 62 -4.76 -19.40 -7.50
C GLY A 62 -3.36 -19.60 -8.09
N ARG A 63 -2.71 -18.54 -8.59
CA ARG A 63 -1.34 -18.56 -9.10
C ARG A 63 -0.35 -18.46 -7.93
N MET A 64 -0.25 -19.55 -7.17
CA MET A 64 0.47 -19.58 -5.90
C MET A 64 1.98 -19.33 -6.05
N ASP A 65 2.61 -19.90 -7.08
CA ASP A 65 4.06 -19.74 -7.31
C ASP A 65 4.41 -18.29 -7.66
N ASP A 66 3.61 -17.65 -8.54
CA ASP A 66 3.82 -16.26 -8.92
C ASP A 66 3.59 -15.31 -7.74
N ALA A 67 2.55 -15.57 -6.94
CA ALA A 67 2.28 -14.81 -5.72
C ALA A 67 3.46 -14.88 -4.74
N LEU A 68 4.01 -16.08 -4.53
CA LEU A 68 5.14 -16.28 -3.64
C LEU A 68 6.38 -15.51 -4.10
N VAL A 69 6.64 -15.47 -5.40
CA VAL A 69 7.77 -14.74 -5.98
C VAL A 69 7.63 -13.24 -5.72
N GLU A 70 6.47 -12.66 -6.01
CA GLU A 70 6.29 -11.21 -5.88
C GLU A 70 6.24 -10.74 -4.42
N VAL A 71 5.61 -11.50 -3.52
CA VAL A 71 5.61 -11.19 -2.08
C VAL A 71 7.02 -11.28 -1.50
N LYS A 72 7.84 -12.27 -1.89
CA LYS A 72 9.23 -12.37 -1.43
C LYS A 72 10.07 -11.17 -1.85
N LYS A 73 9.95 -10.75 -3.11
CA LYS A 73 10.65 -9.55 -3.60
C LYS A 73 10.17 -8.29 -2.86
N ALA A 74 8.87 -8.16 -2.60
CA ALA A 74 8.34 -7.04 -1.82
C ALA A 74 8.96 -6.97 -0.41
N ILE A 75 9.07 -8.13 0.26
CA ILE A 75 9.72 -8.22 1.57
C ILE A 75 11.19 -7.78 1.47
N GLU A 76 11.96 -8.36 0.54
CA GLU A 76 13.38 -8.03 0.36
C GLU A 76 13.61 -6.52 0.18
N MET A 77 12.82 -5.87 -0.68
CA MET A 77 12.91 -4.44 -0.92
C MET A 77 12.53 -3.61 0.32
N ALA A 78 11.46 -3.99 1.01
CA ALA A 78 11.04 -3.31 2.24
C ALA A 78 12.07 -3.45 3.37
N GLU A 79 12.74 -4.60 3.48
CA GLU A 79 13.82 -4.81 4.43
C GLU A 79 15.07 -4.00 4.10
N GLY A 80 15.41 -3.89 2.82
CA GLY A 80 16.49 -3.01 2.35
C GLY A 80 16.23 -1.54 2.70
N LEU A 81 15.02 -1.05 2.43
CA LEU A 81 14.64 0.33 2.78
C LEU A 81 14.66 0.56 4.30
N ARG A 82 14.16 -0.41 5.08
CA ARG A 82 14.21 -0.36 6.55
C ARG A 82 15.65 -0.29 7.06
N ALA A 83 16.56 -1.08 6.48
CA ALA A 83 17.97 -1.06 6.86
C ALA A 83 18.62 0.30 6.57
N GLU A 84 18.35 0.90 5.41
CA GLU A 84 18.89 2.22 5.06
C GLU A 84 18.32 3.34 5.95
N MET A 85 17.02 3.26 6.26
CA MET A 85 16.38 4.20 7.18
C MET A 85 16.95 4.07 8.61
N ASN A 86 17.20 2.84 9.08
CA ASN A 86 17.85 2.61 10.37
C ASN A 86 19.29 3.15 10.39
N ARG A 87 20.07 2.93 9.32
CA ARG A 87 21.41 3.53 9.18
C ARG A 87 21.35 5.06 9.27
N SER A 88 20.45 5.69 8.51
CA SER A 88 20.26 7.14 8.52
C SER A 88 19.85 7.66 9.90
N LEU A 89 18.92 6.97 10.56
CA LEU A 89 18.45 7.31 11.90
C LEU A 89 19.56 7.18 12.94
N ALA A 90 20.37 6.13 12.88
CA ALA A 90 21.55 5.98 13.73
C ALA A 90 22.55 7.11 13.53
N MET A 91 22.79 7.54 12.28
CA MET A 91 23.64 8.70 11.98
C MET A 91 23.08 9.99 12.59
N TYR A 92 21.75 10.18 12.59
CA TYR A 92 21.14 11.35 13.23
C TYR A 92 21.30 11.35 14.76
N TYR A 93 21.14 10.19 15.40
CA TYR A 93 21.43 10.03 16.82
C TYR A 93 22.90 10.33 17.15
N SER A 94 23.84 9.82 16.36
CA SER A 94 25.28 10.12 16.51
C SER A 94 25.60 11.61 16.34
N ASN A 95 24.97 12.28 15.37
CA ASN A 95 25.12 13.72 15.17
C ASN A 95 24.58 14.50 16.36
N LEU A 96 23.43 14.11 16.90
CA LEU A 96 22.83 14.72 18.08
C LEU A 96 23.71 14.52 19.32
N GLY A 97 24.25 13.31 19.53
CA GLY A 97 25.22 13.02 20.59
C GLY A 97 26.47 13.90 20.49
N THR A 98 26.98 14.11 19.27
CA THR A 98 28.12 15.02 19.02
C THR A 98 27.80 16.47 19.38
N ILE A 99 26.59 16.94 19.09
CA ILE A 99 26.12 18.27 19.45
C ILE A 99 26.04 18.42 20.98
N TYR A 100 25.47 17.44 21.69
CA TYR A 100 25.41 17.45 23.15
C TYR A 100 26.80 17.43 23.79
N ALA A 101 27.72 16.61 23.28
CA ALA A 101 29.10 16.54 23.76
C ALA A 101 29.81 17.90 23.59
N THR A 102 29.61 18.57 22.46
CA THR A 102 30.16 19.92 22.20
C THR A 102 29.63 20.96 23.19
N LYS A 103 28.40 20.78 23.68
CA LYS A 103 27.78 21.62 24.71
C LYS A 103 28.14 21.22 26.15
N ALA A 104 29.05 20.25 26.33
CA ALA A 104 29.40 19.63 27.61
C ALA A 104 28.22 18.93 28.34
N MET A 105 27.17 18.59 27.59
CA MET A 105 25.99 17.84 28.07
C MET A 105 26.29 16.35 27.92
N THR A 106 27.06 15.81 28.87
CA THR A 106 27.72 14.50 28.73
C THR A 106 26.72 13.34 28.84
N ASP A 107 25.75 13.43 29.75
CA ASP A 107 24.78 12.36 29.98
C ASP A 107 23.83 12.22 28.77
N GLU A 108 23.39 13.34 28.20
CA GLU A 108 22.58 13.37 26.98
C GLU A 108 23.38 12.85 25.78
N ALA A 109 24.65 13.23 25.65
CA ALA A 109 25.50 12.72 24.58
C ALA A 109 25.62 11.19 24.63
N GLU A 110 25.88 10.63 25.82
CA GLU A 110 25.98 9.18 26.02
C GLU A 110 24.66 8.48 25.66
N ALA A 111 23.52 9.06 26.04
CA ALA A 111 22.20 8.49 25.72
C ALA A 111 21.98 8.41 24.20
N GLU A 112 22.27 9.48 23.46
CA GLU A 112 22.07 9.49 22.00
C GLU A 112 23.02 8.54 21.27
N PHE A 113 24.28 8.43 21.71
CA PHE A 113 25.19 7.43 21.14
C PHE A 113 24.71 5.99 21.38
N LYS A 114 24.12 5.70 22.55
CA LYS A 114 23.49 4.40 22.80
C LYS A 114 22.31 4.15 21.87
N HIS A 115 21.45 5.15 21.65
CA HIS A 115 20.36 5.04 20.69
C HIS A 115 20.82 4.75 19.27
N ALA A 116 21.93 5.36 18.82
CA ALA A 116 22.51 5.04 17.52
C ALA A 116 22.87 3.55 17.39
N LEU A 117 23.53 2.99 18.43
CA LEU A 117 23.91 1.58 18.48
C LEU A 117 22.70 0.64 18.62
N ASP A 118 21.64 1.05 19.32
CA ASP A 118 20.42 0.24 19.44
C ASP A 118 19.68 0.12 18.10
N VAL A 119 19.64 1.21 17.32
CA VAL A 119 18.97 1.26 16.01
C VAL A 119 19.80 0.54 14.95
N PHE A 120 21.12 0.68 15.00
CA PHE A 120 22.04 0.05 14.05
C PHE A 120 23.29 -0.47 14.79
N PRO A 121 23.26 -1.73 15.29
CA PRO A 121 24.31 -2.30 16.15
C PRO A 121 25.67 -2.52 15.47
N HIS A 122 25.77 -2.29 14.16
CA HIS A 122 26.92 -2.61 13.33
C HIS A 122 27.17 -1.50 12.31
N ASP A 123 27.72 -0.36 12.75
CA ASP A 123 28.49 0.53 11.88
C ASP A 123 30.00 0.22 12.04
#